data_AF-A0A5B9YA27-F1
#
_entry.id   AF-A0A5B9YA27-F1
#
_cell.length_a   1.000
_cell.length_b   1.000
_cell.length_c   1.000
_cell.angle_alpha   90.00
_cell.angle_beta   90.00
_cell.angle_gamma   90.00
#
_symmetry.space_group_name_H-M   'P 1'
#
loop_
_entity.id
_entity.type
_entity.pdbx_description
1 polymer ?
#
loop_
_entity_poly.entity_id
_entity_poly.type
_entity_poly.pdbx_seq_one_letter_code
_entity_poly.pdbx_strand_id
1 'polypeptide(L)'
;MNFLKKYLWLISLCIGGFGTLFIWFCLPRQSQIDEWWWLVVKFAVFAFAIIGISFFPNKLRASHLLCCLPFIPFLCYIIPRLSFSGIFGTIEDPVKQGEFYTVLYLLCYPLIMMSIAFAHRMGGGKPGQSIKICLIGITLIFSGLLDLCFNTANGRPLAESLDYAYHIIIIFGRSLTWKEGFIFALCHIPLIVLFIWLPLDKWFEKIGLTEKRTEEKNEWSM
;
A
#
# COMPACT_ATOMS: atom_id res chain seq x y z
N MET A 1 24.54 -9.93 -12.06
CA MET A 1 23.12 -10.36 -12.18
C MET A 1 22.70 -11.38 -11.13
N ASN A 2 23.41 -12.51 -10.97
CA ASN A 2 22.99 -13.61 -10.07
C ASN A 2 22.84 -13.22 -8.59
N PHE A 3 23.72 -12.35 -8.07
CA PHE A 3 23.59 -11.82 -6.72
C PHE A 3 22.30 -11.04 -6.52
N LEU A 4 22.02 -10.07 -7.41
CA LEU A 4 20.82 -9.24 -7.35
C LEU A 4 19.56 -10.10 -7.48
N LYS A 5 19.52 -11.04 -8.43
CA LYS A 5 18.41 -12.00 -8.58
C LYS A 5 18.12 -12.78 -7.28
N LYS A 6 19.17 -13.15 -6.54
CA LYS A 6 19.05 -13.96 -5.31
C LYS A 6 18.67 -13.12 -4.07
N TYR A 7 19.19 -11.89 -3.97
CA TYR A 7 19.10 -11.08 -2.74
C TYR A 7 18.28 -9.80 -2.86
N LEU A 8 17.71 -9.49 -4.05
CA LEU A 8 16.88 -8.29 -4.25
C LEU A 8 15.75 -8.19 -3.22
N TRP A 9 15.05 -9.30 -2.97
CA TRP A 9 13.96 -9.33 -1.99
C TRP A 9 14.46 -8.96 -0.59
N LEU A 10 15.61 -9.49 -0.17
CA LEU A 10 16.16 -9.28 1.16
C LEU A 10 16.66 -7.86 1.33
N ILE A 11 17.43 -7.35 0.36
CA ILE A 11 17.93 -5.97 0.36
C ILE A 11 16.75 -5.00 0.42
N SER A 12 15.72 -5.23 -0.40
CA SER A 12 14.56 -4.35 -0.47
C SER A 12 13.70 -4.44 0.81
N LEU A 13 13.55 -5.63 1.41
CA LEU A 13 12.90 -5.76 2.72
C LEU A 13 13.70 -5.10 3.84
N CYS A 14 15.03 -5.17 3.83
CA CYS A 14 15.85 -4.46 4.81
C CYS A 14 15.66 -2.96 4.67
N ILE A 15 15.76 -2.41 3.45
CA ILE A 15 15.53 -0.98 3.21
C ILE A 15 14.10 -0.57 3.59
N GLY A 16 13.10 -1.35 3.20
CA GLY A 16 11.70 -1.10 3.55
C GLY A 16 11.44 -1.18 5.06
N GLY A 17 12.03 -2.16 5.74
CA GLY A 17 11.89 -2.37 7.18
C GLY A 17 12.58 -1.27 8.00
N PHE A 18 13.87 -1.01 7.74
CA PHE A 18 14.60 0.08 8.40
C PHE A 18 13.99 1.45 8.05
N GLY A 19 13.58 1.65 6.80
CA GLY A 19 12.89 2.86 6.37
C GLY A 19 11.55 3.05 7.10
N THR A 20 10.81 1.98 7.36
CA THR A 20 9.55 2.05 8.13
C THR A 20 9.82 2.45 9.57
N LEU A 21 10.86 1.88 10.20
CA LEU A 21 11.28 2.28 11.55
C LEU A 21 11.74 3.75 11.56
N PHE A 22 12.50 4.19 10.57
CA PHE A 22 12.91 5.59 10.44
C PHE A 22 11.70 6.51 10.30
N ILE A 23 10.73 6.20 9.43
CA ILE A 23 9.50 6.99 9.31
C ILE A 23 8.75 7.02 10.64
N TRP A 24 8.68 5.88 11.34
CA TRP A 24 7.96 5.77 12.59
C TRP A 24 8.56 6.61 13.72
N PHE A 25 9.88 6.64 13.83
CA PHE A 25 10.60 7.30 14.94
C PHE A 25 11.11 8.71 14.61
N CYS A 26 11.32 9.04 13.33
CA CYS A 26 11.96 10.29 12.92
C CYS A 26 11.04 11.23 12.13
N LEU A 27 9.92 10.76 11.58
CA LEU A 27 8.96 11.63 10.88
C LEU A 27 7.72 11.92 11.74
N PRO A 28 7.07 13.08 11.54
CA PRO A 28 5.83 13.42 12.24
C PRO A 28 4.69 12.42 11.96
N ARG A 29 3.98 12.05 13.03
CA ARG A 29 2.80 11.15 13.03
C ARG A 29 1.52 11.98 13.09
N GLN A 30 1.23 12.68 12.00
CA GLN A 30 0.10 13.60 11.88
C GLN A 30 -0.62 13.42 10.55
N SER A 31 -1.85 13.90 10.48
CA SER A 31 -2.68 13.89 9.26
C SER A 31 -2.25 14.95 8.26
N GLN A 32 -1.87 16.13 8.74
CA GLN A 32 -1.39 17.24 7.94
C GLN A 32 -0.01 16.94 7.35
N ILE A 33 0.15 17.22 6.07
CA ILE A 33 1.41 17.02 5.36
C ILE A 33 1.97 18.41 5.07
N ASP A 34 2.94 18.82 5.89
CA ASP A 34 3.51 20.17 5.79
C ASP A 34 4.64 20.22 4.77
N GLU A 35 5.38 19.12 4.63
CA GLU A 35 6.56 19.05 3.76
C GLU A 35 6.45 17.92 2.73
N TRP A 36 6.62 18.28 1.45
CA TRP A 36 6.53 17.35 0.32
C TRP A 36 7.53 16.18 0.41
N TRP A 37 8.72 16.40 0.99
CA TRP A 37 9.73 15.35 1.08
C TRP A 37 9.31 14.23 2.04
N TRP A 38 8.42 14.49 3.02
CA TRP A 38 7.88 13.43 3.89
C TRP A 38 7.14 12.37 3.06
N LEU A 39 6.38 12.81 2.05
CA LEU A 39 5.71 11.91 1.11
C LEU A 39 6.71 11.14 0.26
N VAL A 40 7.73 11.82 -0.27
CA VAL A 40 8.76 11.18 -1.10
C VAL A 40 9.46 10.05 -0.33
N VAL A 41 9.85 10.30 0.93
CA VAL A 41 10.48 9.27 1.78
C VAL A 41 9.51 8.12 2.06
N LYS A 42 8.26 8.43 2.43
CA LYS A 42 7.23 7.41 2.69
C LYS A 42 6.98 6.52 1.45
N PHE A 43 6.84 7.11 0.28
CA PHE A 43 6.65 6.38 -0.98
C PHE A 43 7.89 5.58 -1.39
N ALA A 44 9.10 6.11 -1.18
CA ALA A 44 10.33 5.38 -1.47
C ALA A 44 10.46 4.12 -0.59
N VAL A 45 10.25 4.26 0.73
CA VAL A 45 10.26 3.13 1.66
C VAL A 45 9.18 2.12 1.31
N PHE A 46 7.98 2.57 0.97
CA PHE A 46 6.88 1.71 0.55
C PHE A 46 7.22 0.95 -0.74
N ALA A 47 7.84 1.61 -1.73
CA ALA A 47 8.28 0.97 -2.97
C ALA A 47 9.31 -0.14 -2.71
N PHE A 48 10.29 0.08 -1.81
CA PHE A 48 11.22 -0.98 -1.40
C PHE A 48 10.52 -2.14 -0.70
N ALA A 49 9.54 -1.86 0.16
CA ALA A 49 8.75 -2.91 0.78
C ALA A 49 8.00 -3.73 -0.27
N ILE A 50 7.34 -3.09 -1.25
CA ILE A 50 6.64 -3.75 -2.36
C ILE A 50 7.58 -4.66 -3.14
N ILE A 51 8.78 -4.18 -3.50
CA ILE A 51 9.78 -4.99 -4.20
C ILE A 51 10.20 -6.18 -3.34
N GLY A 52 10.44 -5.95 -2.05
CA GLY A 52 10.80 -6.96 -1.07
C GLY A 52 9.81 -8.11 -1.02
N ILE A 53 8.51 -7.82 -0.87
CA ILE A 53 7.48 -8.86 -0.84
C ILE A 53 7.27 -9.51 -2.21
N SER A 54 7.36 -8.75 -3.29
CA SER A 54 7.02 -9.22 -4.64
C SER A 54 8.08 -10.19 -5.18
N PHE A 55 9.35 -9.97 -4.81
CA PHE A 55 10.45 -10.86 -5.18
C PHE A 55 10.75 -11.92 -4.10
N PHE A 56 9.99 -11.96 -3.01
CA PHE A 56 10.20 -12.91 -1.93
C PHE A 56 10.17 -14.37 -2.46
N PRO A 57 11.05 -15.27 -1.96
CA PRO A 57 11.08 -16.66 -2.41
C PRO A 57 9.77 -17.39 -2.12
N ASN A 58 9.12 -17.92 -3.15
CA ASN A 58 7.83 -18.62 -3.04
C ASN A 58 7.94 -20.15 -3.03
N LYS A 59 9.16 -20.69 -2.95
CA LYS A 59 9.44 -22.14 -2.94
C LYS A 59 9.62 -22.72 -1.53
N LEU A 60 9.25 -21.96 -0.49
CA LEU A 60 9.40 -22.38 0.90
C LEU A 60 8.33 -23.44 1.25
N ARG A 61 8.75 -24.53 1.88
CA ARG A 61 7.82 -25.52 2.43
C ARG A 61 6.95 -24.85 3.50
N ALA A 62 5.65 -25.05 3.43
CA ALA A 62 4.66 -24.40 4.29
C ALA A 62 4.65 -22.86 4.21
N SER A 63 4.88 -22.28 3.03
CA SER A 63 4.77 -20.84 2.77
C SER A 63 3.44 -20.22 3.23
N HIS A 64 2.36 -21.00 3.27
CA HIS A 64 1.05 -20.57 3.80
C HIS A 64 1.13 -20.10 5.27
N LEU A 65 2.05 -20.63 6.08
CA LEU A 65 2.24 -20.18 7.46
C LEU A 65 2.82 -18.77 7.53
N LEU A 66 3.60 -18.36 6.51
CA LEU A 66 4.12 -17.00 6.43
C LEU A 66 2.99 -15.99 6.18
N CYS A 67 1.90 -16.40 5.52
CA CYS A 67 0.71 -15.56 5.35
C CYS A 67 0.04 -15.21 6.69
N CYS A 68 0.38 -15.90 7.78
CA CYS A 68 -0.08 -15.53 9.12
C CYS A 68 0.72 -14.38 9.74
N LEU A 69 1.92 -14.08 9.24
CA LEU A 69 2.79 -13.04 9.83
C LEU A 69 2.13 -11.65 9.87
N PRO A 70 1.41 -11.19 8.82
CA PRO A 70 0.75 -9.88 8.89
C PRO A 70 -0.32 -9.78 9.98
N PHE A 71 -0.90 -10.89 10.46
CA PHE A 71 -1.85 -10.84 11.57
C PHE A 71 -1.22 -10.35 12.87
N ILE A 72 0.10 -10.54 13.07
CA ILE A 72 0.79 -10.12 14.29
C ILE A 72 0.70 -8.59 14.47
N PRO A 73 1.16 -7.74 13.53
CA PRO A 73 1.00 -6.29 13.68
C PRO A 73 -0.46 -5.84 13.70
N PHE A 74 -1.38 -6.54 13.02
CA PHE A 74 -2.82 -6.23 13.14
C PHE A 74 -3.33 -6.45 14.57
N LEU A 75 -3.11 -7.63 15.14
CA LEU A 75 -3.65 -8.02 16.44
C LEU A 75 -2.91 -7.38 17.61
N CYS A 76 -1.59 -7.25 17.52
CA CYS A 76 -0.78 -6.76 18.64
C CYS A 76 -0.67 -5.23 18.67
N TYR A 77 -0.98 -4.53 17.58
CA TYR A 77 -0.76 -3.07 17.50
C TYR A 77 -1.90 -2.30 16.83
N ILE A 78 -2.18 -2.58 15.55
CA ILE A 78 -3.08 -1.73 14.74
C ILE A 78 -4.52 -1.78 15.29
N ILE A 79 -5.10 -2.98 15.43
CA ILE A 79 -6.49 -3.14 15.90
C ILE A 79 -6.66 -2.61 17.32
N PRO A 80 -5.80 -2.95 18.32
CA PRO A 80 -5.90 -2.36 19.65
C PRO A 80 -5.82 -0.84 19.65
N ARG A 81 -4.93 -0.24 18.84
CA ARG A 81 -4.74 1.21 18.81
C ARG A 81 -5.93 1.93 18.15
N LEU A 82 -6.48 1.37 17.07
CA LEU A 82 -7.70 1.88 16.45
C LEU A 82 -8.90 1.73 17.39
N SER A 83 -9.05 0.57 18.03
CA SER A 83 -10.14 0.30 18.99
C SER A 83 -10.07 1.24 20.19
N PHE A 84 -8.87 1.46 20.74
CA PHE A 84 -8.67 2.42 21.82
C PHE A 84 -9.11 3.82 21.42
N SER A 85 -8.76 4.25 20.20
CA SER A 85 -9.15 5.56 19.68
C SER A 85 -10.67 5.69 19.49
N GLY A 86 -11.36 4.63 19.09
CA GLY A 86 -12.81 4.64 18.91
C GLY A 86 -13.62 4.45 20.21
N ILE A 87 -13.11 3.69 21.18
CA ILE A 87 -13.80 3.36 22.44
C ILE A 87 -13.54 4.40 23.52
N PHE A 88 -12.28 4.84 23.65
CA PHE A 88 -11.84 5.74 24.73
C PHE A 88 -11.35 7.09 24.22
N GLY A 89 -11.16 7.26 22.92
CA GLY A 89 -10.66 8.51 22.36
C GLY A 89 -11.75 9.58 22.28
N THR A 90 -11.53 10.70 22.94
CA THR A 90 -12.16 11.97 22.55
C THR A 90 -11.33 12.57 21.41
N ILE A 91 -11.93 12.73 20.23
CA ILE A 91 -11.27 13.16 18.97
C ILE A 91 -10.91 14.67 18.99
N GLU A 92 -11.11 15.36 20.11
CA GLU A 92 -10.87 16.80 20.23
C GLU A 92 -9.38 17.17 20.33
N ASP A 93 -8.50 16.22 20.66
CA ASP A 93 -7.06 16.42 20.73
C ASP A 93 -6.39 16.19 19.35
N PRO A 94 -5.79 17.22 18.73
CA PRO A 94 -5.14 17.11 17.42
C PRO A 94 -4.02 16.07 17.36
N VAL A 95 -3.31 15.85 18.48
CA VAL A 95 -2.24 14.84 18.55
C VAL A 95 -2.83 13.44 18.45
N LYS A 96 -3.90 13.17 19.21
CA LYS A 96 -4.59 11.87 19.18
C LYS A 96 -5.26 11.63 17.82
N GLN A 97 -5.81 12.66 17.21
CA GLN A 97 -6.37 12.58 15.85
C GLN A 97 -5.28 12.25 14.82
N GLY A 98 -4.11 12.87 14.92
CA GLY A 98 -2.95 12.58 14.07
C GLY A 98 -2.43 11.14 14.23
N GLU A 99 -2.39 10.63 15.45
CA GLU A 99 -2.02 9.25 15.72
C GLU A 99 -3.03 8.26 15.14
N PHE A 100 -4.33 8.50 15.35
CA PHE A 100 -5.39 7.70 14.76
C PHE A 100 -5.28 7.66 13.24
N TYR A 101 -5.12 8.83 12.60
CA TYR A 101 -4.95 8.94 11.15
C TYR A 101 -3.72 8.16 10.68
N THR A 102 -2.60 8.27 11.39
CA THR A 102 -1.36 7.55 11.05
C THR A 102 -1.58 6.03 11.11
N VAL A 103 -2.18 5.52 12.17
CA VAL A 103 -2.42 4.08 12.32
C VAL A 103 -3.43 3.57 11.30
N LEU A 104 -4.49 4.32 11.03
CA LEU A 104 -5.50 3.93 10.06
C LEU A 104 -4.97 4.01 8.63
N TYR A 105 -4.60 5.20 8.17
CA TYR A 105 -4.31 5.45 6.76
C TYR A 105 -2.88 5.14 6.35
N LEU A 106 -1.90 5.32 7.25
CA LEU A 106 -0.48 5.14 6.93
C LEU A 106 0.08 3.78 7.35
N LEU A 107 -0.63 3.02 8.20
CA LEU A 107 -0.26 1.64 8.57
C LEU A 107 -1.26 0.60 8.10
N CYS A 108 -2.53 0.70 8.53
CA CYS A 108 -3.53 -0.34 8.29
C CYS A 108 -3.75 -0.58 6.79
N TYR A 109 -4.05 0.48 6.03
CA TYR A 109 -4.30 0.37 4.58
C TYR A 109 -3.09 -0.19 3.80
N PRO A 110 -1.87 0.37 3.92
CA PRO A 110 -0.68 -0.21 3.31
C PRO A 110 -0.47 -1.68 3.67
N LEU A 111 -0.66 -2.03 4.93
CA LEU A 111 -0.46 -3.40 5.39
C LEU A 111 -1.52 -4.37 4.83
N ILE A 112 -2.78 -3.96 4.68
CA ILE A 112 -3.82 -4.78 4.03
C ILE A 112 -3.38 -5.14 2.61
N MET A 113 -3.02 -4.12 1.81
CA MET A 113 -2.61 -4.34 0.42
C MET A 113 -1.36 -5.21 0.32
N MET A 114 -0.36 -4.94 1.15
CA MET A 114 0.88 -5.70 1.21
C MET A 114 0.63 -7.14 1.64
N SER A 115 -0.33 -7.38 2.55
CA SER A 115 -0.74 -8.72 2.97
C SER A 115 -1.37 -9.50 1.82
N ILE A 116 -2.24 -8.86 1.02
CA ILE A 116 -2.86 -9.46 -0.16
C ILE A 116 -1.79 -9.80 -1.21
N ALA A 117 -0.89 -8.86 -1.52
CA ALA A 117 0.19 -9.08 -2.46
C ALA A 117 1.17 -10.16 -1.99
N PHE A 118 1.47 -10.22 -0.70
CA PHE A 118 2.31 -11.26 -0.11
C PHE A 118 1.63 -12.63 -0.15
N ALA A 119 0.33 -12.72 0.18
CA ALA A 119 -0.44 -13.95 0.06
C ALA A 119 -0.49 -14.45 -1.40
N HIS A 120 -0.75 -13.55 -2.35
CA HIS A 120 -0.65 -13.85 -3.78
C HIS A 120 0.74 -14.40 -4.16
N ARG A 121 1.81 -13.77 -3.66
CA ARG A 121 3.18 -14.23 -3.91
C ARG A 121 3.44 -15.62 -3.32
N MET A 122 3.00 -15.88 -2.10
CA MET A 122 3.16 -17.16 -1.40
C MET A 122 2.35 -18.29 -2.03
N GLY A 123 1.22 -17.95 -2.66
CA GLY A 123 0.41 -18.85 -3.49
C GLY A 123 1.01 -19.17 -4.88
N GLY A 124 2.22 -18.71 -5.17
CA GLY A 124 2.89 -19.00 -6.45
C GLY A 124 2.78 -17.88 -7.50
N GLY A 125 2.11 -16.77 -7.17
CA GLY A 125 1.94 -15.62 -8.05
C GLY A 125 3.25 -14.98 -8.51
N LYS A 126 3.24 -14.34 -9.69
CA LYS A 126 4.46 -13.73 -10.25
C LYS A 126 4.79 -12.39 -9.56
N PRO A 127 6.07 -11.97 -9.54
CA PRO A 127 6.48 -10.69 -8.94
C PRO A 127 5.78 -9.48 -9.56
N GLY A 128 5.65 -9.41 -10.88
CA GLY A 128 5.00 -8.29 -11.57
C GLY A 128 3.52 -8.16 -11.21
N GLN A 129 2.79 -9.27 -11.14
CA GLN A 129 1.41 -9.30 -10.65
C GLN A 129 1.31 -8.83 -9.19
N SER A 130 2.25 -9.24 -8.32
CA SER A 130 2.27 -8.81 -6.92
C SER A 130 2.52 -7.30 -6.78
N ILE A 131 3.42 -6.72 -7.58
CA ILE A 131 3.64 -5.28 -7.66
C ILE A 131 2.37 -4.56 -8.12
N LYS A 132 1.68 -5.08 -9.14
CA LYS A 132 0.42 -4.50 -9.63
C LYS A 132 -0.67 -4.43 -8.57
N ILE A 133 -0.81 -5.47 -7.74
CA ILE A 133 -1.76 -5.46 -6.61
C ILE A 133 -1.49 -4.24 -5.72
N CYS A 134 -0.23 -4.00 -5.34
CA CYS A 134 0.14 -2.85 -4.52
C CYS A 134 -0.05 -1.51 -5.25
N LEU A 135 0.32 -1.41 -6.53
CA LEU A 135 0.17 -0.18 -7.32
C LEU A 135 -1.31 0.21 -7.51
N ILE A 136 -2.18 -0.77 -7.81
CA ILE A 136 -3.61 -0.52 -7.94
C ILE A 136 -4.19 -0.12 -6.59
N GLY A 137 -3.84 -0.84 -5.52
CA GLY A 137 -4.33 -0.54 -4.19
C GLY A 137 -3.93 0.85 -3.70
N ILE A 138 -2.66 1.24 -3.83
CA ILE A 138 -2.19 2.57 -3.38
C ILE A 138 -2.85 3.68 -4.20
N THR A 139 -3.04 3.47 -5.51
CA THR A 139 -3.76 4.41 -6.36
C THR A 139 -5.22 4.55 -5.95
N LEU A 140 -5.90 3.47 -5.60
CA LEU A 140 -7.27 3.55 -5.09
C LEU A 140 -7.36 4.34 -3.79
N ILE A 141 -6.42 4.16 -2.87
CA ILE A 141 -6.39 4.90 -1.60
C ILE A 141 -6.17 6.40 -1.84
N PHE A 142 -5.19 6.76 -2.66
CA PHE A 142 -4.86 8.16 -2.95
C PHE A 142 -5.78 8.82 -3.99
N SER A 143 -6.73 8.09 -4.56
CA SER A 143 -7.68 8.63 -5.53
C SER A 143 -8.72 9.57 -4.92
N GLY A 144 -8.84 9.64 -3.59
CA GLY A 144 -9.93 10.34 -2.91
C GLY A 144 -11.26 9.56 -2.90
N LEU A 145 -11.30 8.33 -3.42
CA LEU A 145 -12.52 7.50 -3.40
C LEU A 145 -13.06 7.29 -1.98
N LEU A 146 -12.16 7.06 -1.01
CA LEU A 146 -12.54 6.95 0.39
C LEU A 146 -13.18 8.24 0.91
N ASP A 147 -12.61 9.40 0.57
CA ASP A 147 -13.09 10.71 1.00
C ASP A 147 -14.49 11.01 0.44
N LEU A 148 -14.79 10.52 -0.77
CA LEU A 148 -16.11 10.64 -1.40
C LEU A 148 -17.15 9.68 -0.80
N CYS A 149 -16.73 8.46 -0.48
CA CYS A 149 -17.58 7.44 0.12
C CYS A 149 -17.83 7.67 1.62
N PHE A 150 -17.01 8.46 2.29
CA PHE A 150 -17.10 8.65 3.75
C PHE A 150 -18.49 9.14 4.18
N ASN A 151 -19.01 10.20 3.57
CA ASN A 151 -20.29 10.77 3.98
C ASN A 151 -21.45 9.83 3.65
N THR A 152 -21.44 9.19 2.48
CA THR A 152 -22.50 8.27 2.04
C THR A 152 -22.54 7.00 2.89
N ALA A 153 -21.38 6.40 3.18
CA ALA A 153 -21.28 5.21 4.04
C ALA A 153 -21.73 5.47 5.49
N ASN A 154 -21.69 6.73 5.94
CA ASN A 154 -22.06 7.13 7.30
C ASN A 154 -23.40 7.90 7.37
N GLY A 155 -24.21 7.92 6.30
CA GLY A 155 -25.50 8.60 6.28
C GLY A 155 -25.42 10.12 6.52
N ARG A 156 -24.27 10.74 6.22
CA ARG A 156 -24.05 12.19 6.36
C ARG A 156 -24.36 12.90 5.04
N PRO A 157 -24.79 14.19 5.09
CA PRO A 157 -24.88 15.02 3.89
C PRO A 157 -23.56 15.04 3.14
N LEU A 158 -23.58 15.15 1.81
CA LEU A 158 -22.34 15.31 1.03
C LEU A 158 -21.58 16.55 1.51
N ALA A 159 -20.27 16.42 1.68
CA ALA A 159 -19.43 17.55 2.06
C ALA A 159 -19.42 18.59 0.93
N GLU A 160 -19.34 19.88 1.28
CA GLU A 160 -19.11 20.93 0.28
C GLU A 160 -17.65 20.88 -0.22
N SER A 161 -16.73 20.66 0.71
CA SER A 161 -15.28 20.60 0.52
C SER A 161 -14.64 19.39 1.21
N LEU A 162 -13.50 18.95 0.69
CA LEU A 162 -12.69 17.85 1.21
C LEU A 162 -11.52 18.39 2.05
N ASP A 163 -11.83 19.10 3.15
CA ASP A 163 -10.82 19.80 3.98
C ASP A 163 -9.89 18.86 4.79
N TYR A 164 -10.25 17.59 4.86
CA TYR A 164 -9.50 16.55 5.56
C TYR A 164 -8.56 15.77 4.63
N ALA A 165 -8.65 15.97 3.30
CA ALA A 165 -7.86 15.26 2.31
C ALA A 165 -6.47 15.90 2.13
N TYR A 166 -5.63 15.88 3.17
CA TYR A 166 -4.34 16.56 3.18
C TYR A 166 -3.37 16.12 2.07
N HIS A 167 -3.48 14.87 1.60
CA HIS A 167 -2.73 14.36 0.46
C HIS A 167 -3.15 14.97 -0.88
N ILE A 168 -4.38 15.46 -0.99
CA ILE A 168 -4.89 16.23 -2.14
C ILE A 168 -4.52 17.70 -1.96
N ILE A 169 -4.72 18.24 -0.75
CA ILE A 169 -4.46 19.65 -0.44
C ILE A 169 -2.99 20.02 -0.71
N ILE A 170 -2.04 19.17 -0.33
CA ILE A 170 -0.62 19.44 -0.60
C ILE A 170 -0.32 19.55 -2.10
N ILE A 171 -1.05 18.80 -2.95
CA ILE A 171 -0.90 18.81 -4.42
C ILE A 171 -1.55 20.05 -5.04
N PHE A 172 -2.77 20.40 -4.62
CA PHE A 172 -3.57 21.46 -5.21
C PHE A 172 -3.38 22.83 -4.55
N GLY A 173 -2.75 22.90 -3.37
CA GLY A 173 -2.60 24.09 -2.55
C GLY A 173 -3.89 24.58 -1.87
N ARG A 174 -5.00 23.84 -2.04
CA ARG A 174 -6.31 24.13 -1.45
C ARG A 174 -7.15 22.86 -1.31
N SER A 175 -8.20 22.93 -0.51
CA SER A 175 -9.25 21.92 -0.50
C SER A 175 -9.99 21.88 -1.84
N LEU A 176 -10.32 20.68 -2.28
CA LEU A 176 -11.20 20.47 -3.42
C LEU A 176 -12.66 20.50 -2.96
N THR A 177 -13.54 20.99 -3.83
CA THR A 177 -14.97 20.72 -3.68
C THR A 177 -15.24 19.22 -3.86
N TRP A 178 -16.38 18.72 -3.37
CA TRP A 178 -16.75 17.31 -3.57
C TRP A 178 -16.78 16.91 -5.06
N LYS A 179 -17.28 17.80 -5.94
CA LYS A 179 -17.33 17.56 -7.39
C LYS A 179 -15.94 17.47 -8.01
N GLU A 180 -15.02 18.34 -7.60
CA GLU A 180 -13.62 18.28 -8.03
C GLU A 180 -12.96 16.99 -7.53
N GLY A 181 -13.22 16.58 -6.29
CA GLY A 181 -12.76 15.30 -5.74
C GLY A 181 -13.30 14.10 -6.51
N PHE A 182 -14.56 14.13 -6.95
CA PHE A 182 -15.15 13.09 -7.78
C PHE A 182 -14.45 12.96 -9.14
N ILE A 183 -14.21 14.09 -9.81
CA ILE A 183 -13.46 14.12 -11.07
C ILE A 183 -12.02 13.60 -10.85
N PHE A 184 -11.37 14.06 -9.77
CA PHE A 184 -10.04 13.60 -9.39
C PHE A 184 -9.99 12.07 -9.20
N ALA A 185 -10.97 11.48 -8.50
CA ALA A 185 -11.06 10.03 -8.35
C ALA A 185 -11.23 9.30 -9.68
N LEU A 186 -12.10 9.80 -10.57
CA LEU A 186 -12.30 9.22 -11.90
C LEU A 186 -11.03 9.26 -12.77
N CYS A 187 -10.21 10.31 -12.64
CA CYS A 187 -8.93 10.44 -13.36
C CYS A 187 -7.90 9.35 -12.98
N HIS A 188 -8.10 8.62 -11.87
CA HIS A 188 -7.24 7.50 -11.50
C HIS A 188 -7.61 6.19 -12.21
N ILE A 189 -8.81 6.07 -12.80
CA ILE A 189 -9.24 4.86 -13.52
C ILE A 189 -8.30 4.56 -14.71
N PRO A 190 -7.95 5.53 -15.59
CA PRO A 190 -6.95 5.30 -16.63
C PRO A 190 -5.60 4.79 -16.10
N LEU A 191 -5.15 5.30 -14.96
CA LEU A 191 -3.90 4.89 -14.33
C LEU A 191 -3.97 3.43 -13.82
N ILE A 192 -5.10 3.04 -13.23
CA ILE A 192 -5.35 1.64 -12.83
C ILE A 192 -5.34 0.72 -14.05
N VAL A 193 -6.02 1.11 -15.14
CA VAL A 193 -6.02 0.36 -16.41
C VAL A 193 -4.59 0.22 -16.95
N LEU A 194 -3.80 1.29 -16.90
CA LEU A 194 -2.39 1.26 -17.31
C LEU A 194 -1.61 0.22 -16.49
N PHE A 195 -1.73 0.22 -15.16
CA PHE A 195 -1.03 -0.75 -14.31
C PHE A 195 -1.43 -2.19 -14.59
N ILE A 196 -2.71 -2.45 -14.86
CA ILE A 196 -3.20 -3.77 -15.26
C ILE A 196 -2.49 -4.22 -16.54
N TRP A 197 -2.36 -3.32 -17.51
CA TRP A 197 -1.79 -3.60 -18.83
C TRP A 197 -0.26 -3.67 -18.87
N LEU A 198 0.45 -3.12 -17.88
CA LEU A 198 1.91 -3.13 -17.85
C LEU A 198 2.47 -4.57 -17.90
N PRO A 199 3.31 -4.94 -18.88
CA PRO A 199 3.86 -6.29 -18.97
C PRO A 199 5.07 -6.51 -18.05
N LEU A 200 4.94 -6.15 -16.76
CA LEU A 200 6.03 -6.15 -15.77
C LEU A 200 6.80 -7.47 -15.71
N ASP A 201 6.09 -8.61 -15.70
CA ASP A 201 6.75 -9.92 -15.66
C ASP A 201 7.62 -10.18 -16.90
N LYS A 202 7.15 -9.77 -18.10
CA LYS A 202 7.95 -9.87 -19.33
C LYS A 202 9.18 -8.98 -19.27
N TRP A 203 9.06 -7.80 -18.66
CA TRP A 203 10.21 -6.91 -18.45
C TRP A 203 11.22 -7.52 -17.49
N PHE A 204 10.78 -8.08 -16.37
CA PHE A 204 11.63 -8.75 -15.38
C PHE A 204 12.34 -9.98 -15.96
N GLU A 205 11.67 -10.77 -16.79
CA GLU A 205 12.28 -11.87 -17.54
C GLU A 205 13.35 -11.35 -18.51
N LYS A 206 13.05 -10.30 -19.28
CA LYS A 206 13.98 -9.69 -20.26
C LYS A 206 15.27 -9.19 -19.61
N ILE A 207 15.19 -8.61 -18.41
CA ILE A 207 16.36 -8.11 -17.68
C ILE A 207 17.01 -9.17 -16.76
N GLY A 208 16.49 -10.41 -16.76
CA GLY A 208 17.06 -11.53 -16.00
C GLY A 208 16.81 -11.51 -14.50
N LEU A 209 15.79 -10.78 -14.02
CA LEU A 209 15.36 -10.80 -12.62
C LEU A 209 14.48 -12.01 -12.30
N THR A 210 13.76 -12.54 -13.28
CA THR A 210 12.94 -13.75 -13.14
C THR A 210 13.30 -14.76 -14.23
N GLU A 211 13.05 -16.04 -13.96
CA GLU A 211 13.23 -17.09 -14.95
C GLU A 211 12.06 -17.09 -15.93
N LYS A 212 12.36 -17.30 -17.22
CA LYS A 212 11.34 -17.52 -18.23
C LYS A 212 10.62 -18.81 -17.85
N ARG A 213 9.35 -18.73 -17.48
CA ARG A 213 8.56 -19.94 -17.24
C ARG A 213 8.38 -20.62 -18.59
N THR A 214 9.13 -21.70 -18.85
CA THR A 214 8.77 -22.64 -19.90
C THR A 214 7.38 -23.13 -19.55
N GLU A 215 6.41 -22.88 -20.42
CA GLU A 215 5.10 -23.51 -20.31
C GLU A 215 5.35 -25.02 -20.41
N GLU A 216 5.40 -25.70 -19.27
CA GLU A 216 5.20 -27.14 -19.25
C GLU A 216 3.81 -27.34 -19.85
N LYS A 217 3.77 -27.87 -21.09
CA LYS A 217 2.56 -28.45 -21.64
C LYS A 217 2.05 -29.42 -20.58
N ASN A 218 0.88 -29.14 -20.02
CA ASN A 218 0.17 -30.11 -19.20
C ASN A 218 -0.12 -31.33 -20.08
N GLU A 219 0.74 -32.35 -20.02
CA GLU A 219 0.52 -33.66 -20.65
C GLU A 219 -0.61 -34.46 -19.96
N TRP A 220 -1.34 -33.86 -19.02
CA TRP A 220 -2.45 -34.47 -18.29
C TRP A 220 -3.82 -34.00 -18.81
N SER A 221 -3.95 -33.80 -20.12
CA SER A 221 -5.25 -33.74 -20.79
C SER A 221 -5.39 -34.97 -21.70
N MET A 222 -5.64 -36.12 -21.07
CA MET A 222 -6.31 -37.28 -21.67
C MET A 222 -7.47 -37.67 -20.77
#